data_AF-A0A7C7JB56-F1
#
_entry.id   AF-A0A7C7JB56-F1
#
_cell.length_a   1.000
_cell.length_b   1.000
_cell.length_c   1.000
_cell.angle_alpha   90.00
_cell.angle_beta   90.00
_cell.angle_gamma   90.00
#
_symmetry.space_group_name_H-M   'P 1'
#
loop_
_entity.id
_entity.type
_entity.pdbx_description
1 polymer ?
#
loop_
_entity_poly.entity_id
_entity_poly.type
_entity_poly.pdbx_seq_one_letter_code
_entity_poly.pdbx_strand_id
1 'polypeptide(L)'
;HQLNLSWVDIEFGISDTHISIKSTVKTKEATGVEMEALTAVSAAALTIYDMCKAVDKTMTIGEIKLVEKVGGKSDYAVEYRPNVGVVTMSDSIALGKSEDKSGPILITGFSEAGCTVDHQKVLADGSEELLLTIQSWIEEGVELVVTTGGTGMGPRDLTIQTVEKIFDSKLPGVEQALHAYGSGKVKTAMLSRLTVGVVDGTIVICLPGSTGAVKDALKVLIPTIFHSFHMMKGEKH
;
A
#
# COMPACT_ATOMS: atom_id res chain seq x y z
N HIS A 1 1.98 19.86 19.04
CA HIS A 1 0.88 20.17 18.10
C HIS A 1 -0.39 19.65 18.73
N GLN A 2 -1.52 20.35 18.62
CA GLN A 2 -2.79 19.86 19.14
C GLN A 2 -3.32 18.79 18.17
N LEU A 3 -3.56 17.57 18.64
CA LEU A 3 -4.18 16.51 17.84
C LEU A 3 -5.69 16.53 18.10
N ASN A 4 -6.51 16.45 17.05
CA ASN A 4 -7.96 16.32 17.23
C ASN A 4 -8.30 14.88 17.58
N LEU A 5 -8.35 14.61 18.89
CA LEU A 5 -8.80 13.32 19.41
C LEU A 5 -10.28 13.14 19.08
N SER A 6 -10.63 11.97 18.56
CA SER A 6 -12.02 11.61 18.26
C SER A 6 -12.73 11.01 19.46
N TRP A 7 -11.97 10.40 20.39
CA TRP A 7 -12.50 9.77 21.58
C TRP A 7 -11.39 9.54 22.62
N VAL A 8 -11.72 9.71 23.89
CA VAL A 8 -10.86 9.43 25.04
C VAL A 8 -11.73 8.81 26.13
N ASP A 9 -11.26 7.73 26.72
CA ASP A 9 -11.92 7.08 27.85
C ASP A 9 -10.90 6.55 28.85
N ILE A 10 -11.31 6.51 30.12
CA ILE A 10 -10.48 6.06 31.23
C ILE A 10 -11.30 5.09 32.08
N GLU A 11 -10.82 3.86 32.17
CA GLU A 11 -11.40 2.78 32.97
C GLU A 11 -10.54 2.53 34.22
N PHE A 12 -11.20 2.21 35.33
CA PHE A 12 -10.56 1.87 36.60
C PHE A 12 -10.94 0.47 37.04
N GLY A 13 -9.94 -0.37 37.33
CA GLY A 13 -10.14 -1.65 38.02
C GLY A 13 -9.67 -1.54 39.47
N ILE A 14 -10.58 -1.70 40.42
CA ILE A 14 -10.25 -1.61 41.84
C ILE A 14 -10.06 -3.03 42.39
N SER A 15 -8.92 -3.29 43.00
CA SER A 15 -8.61 -4.51 43.73
C SER A 15 -8.26 -4.17 45.18
N ASP A 16 -8.18 -5.19 46.05
CA ASP A 16 -7.86 -4.99 47.47
C ASP A 16 -6.47 -4.36 47.70
N THR A 17 -5.54 -4.53 46.76
CA THR A 17 -4.14 -4.11 46.90
C THR A 17 -3.68 -3.04 45.91
N HIS A 18 -4.46 -2.74 44.87
CA HIS A 18 -4.08 -1.79 43.83
C HIS A 18 -5.29 -1.29 43.03
N ILE A 19 -5.09 -0.17 42.34
CA ILE A 19 -6.03 0.38 41.35
C ILE A 19 -5.34 0.32 39.99
N SER A 20 -5.92 -0.39 39.03
CA SER A 20 -5.50 -0.37 37.64
C SER A 20 -6.20 0.76 36.89
N ILE A 21 -5.45 1.46 36.04
CA ILE A 21 -5.93 2.57 35.23
C ILE A 21 -5.65 2.24 33.77
N LYS A 22 -6.69 2.21 32.95
CA LYS A 22 -6.57 1.97 31.50
C LYS A 22 -7.14 3.17 30.75
N SER A 23 -6.33 3.78 29.89
CA SER A 23 -6.81 4.80 28.96
C SER A 23 -6.91 4.23 27.56
N THR A 24 -7.96 4.59 26.84
CA THR A 24 -8.09 4.30 25.41
C THR A 24 -8.35 5.60 24.66
N VAL A 25 -7.51 5.90 23.67
CA VAL A 25 -7.59 7.14 22.88
C VAL A 25 -7.67 6.78 21.40
N LYS A 26 -8.53 7.48 20.67
CA LYS A 26 -8.72 7.31 19.23
C LYS A 26 -8.53 8.65 18.51
N THR A 27 -7.98 8.59 17.30
CA THR A 27 -7.88 9.73 16.38
C THR A 27 -8.16 9.29 14.95
N LYS A 28 -8.48 10.26 14.09
CA LYS A 28 -8.56 10.08 12.62
C LYS A 28 -7.39 10.77 11.89
N GLU A 29 -6.43 11.32 12.62
CA GLU A 29 -5.29 12.03 12.07
C GLU A 29 -4.13 11.08 11.72
N ALA A 30 -3.18 11.57 10.91
CA ALA A 30 -2.02 10.78 10.46
C ALA A 30 -1.00 10.49 11.57
N THR A 31 -1.06 11.21 12.68
CA THR A 31 -0.16 11.08 13.82
C THR A 31 -0.77 10.12 14.85
N GLY A 32 0.06 9.22 15.39
CA GLY A 32 -0.35 8.36 16.51
C GLY A 32 -0.66 9.18 17.77
N VAL A 33 -1.51 8.62 18.63
CA VAL A 33 -1.99 9.25 19.88
C VAL A 33 -1.56 8.47 21.13
N GLU A 34 -0.42 7.78 21.04
CA GLU A 34 0.14 7.00 22.13
C GLU A 34 0.48 7.90 23.32
N MET A 35 1.00 9.10 23.03
CA MET A 35 1.38 10.06 24.06
C MET A 35 0.18 10.60 24.82
N GLU A 36 -0.94 10.83 24.15
CA GLU A 36 -2.19 11.27 24.75
C GLU A 36 -2.79 10.17 25.65
N ALA A 37 -2.73 8.91 25.22
CA ALA A 37 -3.16 7.78 26.04
C ALA A 37 -2.31 7.64 27.33
N LEU A 38 -0.98 7.69 27.21
CA LEU A 38 -0.06 7.60 28.36
C LEU A 38 -0.18 8.81 29.29
N THR A 39 -0.42 10.00 28.72
CA THR A 39 -0.65 11.23 29.50
C THR A 39 -1.95 11.15 30.29
N ALA A 40 -3.02 10.62 29.71
CA ALA A 40 -4.29 10.43 30.41
C ALA A 40 -4.16 9.48 31.61
N VAL A 41 -3.46 8.35 31.46
CA VAL A 41 -3.16 7.43 32.58
C VAL A 41 -2.33 8.13 33.66
N SER A 42 -1.29 8.85 33.26
CA SER A 42 -0.39 9.55 34.19
C SER A 42 -1.13 10.62 34.99
N ALA A 43 -1.99 11.40 34.34
CA ALA A 43 -2.82 12.40 34.98
C ALA A 43 -3.79 11.78 35.98
N ALA A 44 -4.51 10.71 35.58
CA ALA A 44 -5.43 10.00 36.47
C ALA A 44 -4.72 9.40 37.69
N ALA A 45 -3.53 8.80 37.49
CA ALA A 45 -2.71 8.25 38.57
C ALA A 45 -2.29 9.32 39.57
N LEU A 46 -1.83 10.48 39.08
CA LEU A 46 -1.47 11.63 39.93
C LEU A 46 -2.67 12.17 40.69
N THR A 47 -3.85 12.24 40.08
CA THR A 47 -5.08 12.67 40.76
C THR A 47 -5.47 11.70 41.88
N ILE A 48 -5.42 10.39 41.63
CA ILE A 48 -5.70 9.39 42.67
C ILE A 48 -4.69 9.48 43.80
N TYR A 49 -3.40 9.59 43.47
CA TYR A 49 -2.35 9.75 44.48
C TYR A 49 -2.60 11.01 45.33
N ASP A 50 -2.93 12.14 44.70
CA ASP A 50 -3.20 13.40 45.40
C ASP A 50 -4.34 13.28 46.40
N MET A 51 -5.41 12.56 46.04
CA MET A 51 -6.57 12.33 46.89
C MET A 51 -6.32 11.31 48.02
N CYS A 52 -5.50 10.29 47.78
CA CYS A 52 -5.32 9.17 48.71
C CYS A 52 -4.05 9.25 49.58
N LYS A 53 -3.08 10.12 49.26
CA LYS A 53 -1.79 10.25 49.99
C LYS A 53 -1.91 10.54 51.49
N ALA A 54 -3.05 11.07 51.94
CA ALA A 54 -3.31 11.32 53.36
C ALA A 54 -3.76 10.05 54.10
N VAL A 55 -4.39 9.12 53.38
CA VAL A 55 -4.92 7.84 53.89
C VAL A 55 -3.82 6.78 53.88
N ASP A 56 -3.08 6.67 52.78
CA ASP A 56 -1.95 5.75 52.65
C ASP A 56 -0.72 6.49 52.13
N LYS A 57 0.34 6.53 52.97
CA LYS A 57 1.61 7.19 52.68
C LYS A 57 2.61 6.28 51.94
N THR A 58 2.28 5.01 51.77
CA THR A 58 3.14 4.00 51.14
C THR A 58 2.76 3.72 49.69
N MET A 59 1.69 4.35 49.19
CA MET A 59 1.26 4.25 47.80
C MET A 59 2.39 4.60 46.83
N THR A 60 2.42 3.90 45.72
CA THR A 60 3.33 4.19 44.60
C THR A 60 2.54 4.17 43.28
N ILE A 61 2.99 4.95 42.31
CA ILE A 61 2.51 4.84 40.93
C ILE A 61 3.41 3.80 40.26
N GLY A 62 2.80 2.71 39.77
CA GLY A 62 3.50 1.62 39.10
C GLY A 62 3.91 1.96 37.67
N GLU A 63 4.26 0.91 36.91
CA GLU A 63 4.64 1.05 35.50
C GLU A 63 3.47 1.58 34.63
N ILE A 64 3.77 2.57 33.80
CA ILE A 64 2.88 3.07 32.75
C ILE A 64 3.48 2.64 31.41
N LYS A 65 2.72 1.88 30.62
CA LYS A 65 3.15 1.37 29.33
C LYS A 65 2.01 1.36 28.32
N LEU A 66 2.39 1.41 27.05
CA LEU A 66 1.46 1.17 25.95
C LEU A 66 1.12 -0.33 25.92
N VAL A 67 -0.17 -0.66 26.04
CA VAL A 67 -0.64 -2.05 26.05
C VAL A 67 -0.91 -2.55 24.63
N GLU A 68 -1.59 -1.73 23.84
CA GLU A 68 -2.02 -2.07 22.49
C GLU A 68 -2.03 -0.80 21.64
N LYS A 69 -1.68 -0.94 20.37
CA LYS A 69 -1.84 0.09 19.35
C LYS A 69 -2.39 -0.59 18.10
N VAL A 70 -3.43 0.01 17.53
CA VAL A 70 -4.04 -0.44 16.29
C VAL A 70 -4.15 0.74 15.35
N GLY A 71 -3.56 0.61 14.17
CA GLY A 71 -3.58 1.61 13.11
C GLY A 71 -2.26 2.36 12.98
N GLY A 72 -1.96 2.75 11.74
CA GLY A 72 -0.73 3.43 11.36
C GLY A 72 -0.18 2.85 10.06
N LYS A 73 0.72 3.57 9.40
CA LYS A 73 1.32 3.12 8.12
C LYS A 73 2.02 1.74 8.21
N SER A 74 2.46 1.35 9.41
CA SER A 74 3.16 0.11 9.71
C SER A 74 2.25 -1.10 9.91
N ASP A 75 0.99 -0.89 10.30
CA ASP A 75 0.07 -1.98 10.69
C ASP A 75 -0.64 -2.60 9.49
N TYR A 76 -0.43 -2.01 8.30
CA TYR A 76 -0.90 -2.50 7.01
C TYR A 76 0.09 -3.47 6.36
N ALA A 77 1.05 -4.03 7.11
CA ALA A 77 1.94 -5.08 6.64
C ALA A 77 1.17 -6.41 6.55
N VAL A 78 0.36 -6.54 5.51
CA VAL A 78 -0.22 -7.82 5.10
C VAL A 78 0.91 -8.82 4.87
N GLU A 79 0.80 -10.06 5.35
CA GLU A 79 1.79 -11.11 5.07
C GLU A 79 1.75 -11.57 3.61
N TYR A 80 0.60 -11.44 2.94
CA TYR A 80 0.40 -11.89 1.57
C TYR A 80 1.34 -11.23 0.55
N ARG A 81 1.92 -12.05 -0.32
CA ARG A 81 2.77 -11.60 -1.43
C ARG A 81 2.29 -12.26 -2.72
N PRO A 82 1.77 -11.49 -3.70
CA PRO A 82 1.30 -12.07 -4.95
C PRO A 82 2.47 -12.55 -5.80
N ASN A 83 2.20 -13.51 -6.68
CA ASN A 83 3.08 -13.81 -7.81
C ASN A 83 2.95 -12.70 -8.86
N VAL A 84 4.08 -12.11 -9.26
CA VAL A 84 4.12 -10.93 -10.12
C VAL A 84 4.73 -11.25 -11.48
N GLY A 85 4.08 -10.82 -12.55
CA GLY A 85 4.62 -10.82 -13.90
C GLY A 85 4.92 -9.41 -14.40
N VAL A 86 6.06 -9.22 -15.07
CA VAL A 86 6.51 -7.92 -15.58
C VAL A 86 6.64 -7.93 -17.11
N VAL A 87 5.91 -7.05 -17.80
CA VAL A 87 6.01 -6.90 -19.26
C VAL A 87 6.56 -5.52 -19.62
N THR A 88 7.68 -5.48 -20.34
CA THR A 88 8.19 -4.23 -20.92
C THR A 88 7.73 -4.08 -22.35
N MET A 89 7.00 -2.99 -22.63
CA MET A 89 6.52 -2.63 -23.97
C MET A 89 7.44 -1.57 -24.56
N SER A 90 8.20 -1.93 -25.60
CA SER A 90 9.03 -0.99 -26.35
C SER A 90 9.54 -1.59 -27.66
N ASP A 91 9.30 -0.89 -28.77
CA ASP A 91 9.88 -1.26 -30.07
C ASP A 91 11.42 -1.27 -30.06
N SER A 92 12.07 -0.30 -29.41
CA SER A 92 13.54 -0.21 -29.42
C SER A 92 14.20 -1.31 -28.60
N ILE A 93 13.61 -1.69 -27.47
CA ILE A 93 14.10 -2.77 -26.61
C ILE A 93 13.84 -4.12 -27.29
N ALA A 94 12.65 -4.34 -27.84
CA ALA A 94 12.32 -5.57 -28.57
C ALA A 94 13.25 -5.81 -29.77
N LEU A 95 13.71 -4.74 -30.43
CA LEU A 95 14.69 -4.80 -31.53
C LEU A 95 16.16 -4.85 -31.06
N GLY A 96 16.43 -4.89 -29.76
CA GLY A 96 17.78 -4.91 -29.20
C GLY A 96 18.57 -3.60 -29.40
N LYS A 97 17.89 -2.49 -29.73
CA LYS A 97 18.51 -1.16 -29.95
C LYS A 97 18.67 -0.36 -28.67
N SER A 98 18.03 -0.78 -27.59
CA SER A 98 18.06 -0.11 -26.29
C SER A 98 17.93 -1.14 -25.17
N GLU A 99 18.47 -0.81 -24.01
CA GLU A 99 18.41 -1.65 -22.82
C GLU A 99 17.14 -1.34 -22.01
N ASP A 100 16.50 -2.39 -21.50
CA ASP A 100 15.40 -2.25 -20.55
C ASP A 100 15.92 -1.84 -19.16
N LYS A 101 15.56 -0.64 -18.74
CA LYS A 101 15.87 -0.13 -17.39
C LYS A 101 14.67 -0.15 -16.47
N SER A 102 13.45 -0.19 -17.03
CA SER A 102 12.21 -0.04 -16.27
C SER A 102 11.73 -1.39 -15.74
N GLY A 103 11.80 -2.44 -16.56
CA GLY A 103 11.49 -3.81 -16.17
C GLY A 103 12.32 -4.27 -14.97
N PRO A 104 13.67 -4.16 -14.99
CA PRO A 104 14.49 -4.53 -13.83
C PRO A 104 14.15 -3.77 -12.55
N ILE A 105 13.76 -2.49 -12.63
CA ILE A 105 13.36 -1.73 -11.44
C ILE A 105 12.07 -2.31 -10.85
N LEU A 106 11.08 -2.68 -11.67
CA LEU A 106 9.86 -3.33 -11.20
C LEU A 106 10.18 -4.67 -10.52
N ILE A 107 10.99 -5.50 -11.18
CA ILE A 107 11.38 -6.82 -10.66
C ILE A 107 12.06 -6.66 -9.31
N THR A 108 13.12 -5.85 -9.22
CA THR A 108 13.83 -5.61 -7.97
C THR A 108 12.89 -5.05 -6.89
N GLY A 109 12.02 -4.08 -7.23
CA GLY A 109 11.11 -3.48 -6.26
C GLY A 109 10.10 -4.45 -5.66
N PHE A 110 9.52 -5.35 -6.48
CA PHE A 110 8.60 -6.37 -5.98
C PHE A 110 9.33 -7.51 -5.25
N SER A 111 10.51 -7.92 -5.73
CA SER A 111 11.34 -8.93 -5.05
C SER A 111 11.84 -8.46 -3.67
N GLU A 112 12.29 -7.21 -3.56
CA GLU A 112 12.67 -6.59 -2.27
C GLU A 112 11.50 -6.48 -1.31
N ALA A 113 10.27 -6.35 -1.84
CA ALA A 113 9.07 -6.39 -1.04
C ALA A 113 8.67 -7.82 -0.66
N GLY A 114 9.32 -8.87 -1.18
CA GLY A 114 9.07 -10.28 -0.87
C GLY A 114 8.13 -10.99 -1.83
N CYS A 115 7.82 -10.42 -2.99
CA CYS A 115 7.01 -11.08 -4.02
C CYS A 115 7.86 -12.01 -4.89
N THR A 116 7.24 -13.07 -5.40
CA THR A 116 7.85 -13.92 -6.44
C THR A 116 7.68 -13.24 -7.79
N VAL A 117 8.77 -13.12 -8.57
CA VAL A 117 8.76 -12.45 -9.89
C VAL A 117 9.44 -13.35 -10.92
N ASP A 118 8.81 -14.48 -11.22
CA ASP A 118 9.36 -15.50 -12.13
C ASP A 118 9.01 -15.24 -13.60
N HIS A 119 8.07 -14.32 -13.86
CA HIS A 119 7.56 -14.01 -15.19
C HIS A 119 8.04 -12.64 -15.67
N GLN A 120 8.85 -12.64 -16.73
CA GLN A 120 9.29 -11.42 -17.41
C GLN A 120 9.22 -11.59 -18.92
N LYS A 121 8.74 -10.57 -19.64
CA LYS A 121 8.77 -10.53 -21.11
C LYS A 121 9.00 -9.11 -21.62
N VAL A 122 9.69 -9.00 -22.75
CA VAL A 122 9.78 -7.76 -23.54
C VAL A 122 8.98 -7.95 -24.82
N LEU A 123 8.12 -6.99 -25.14
CA LEU A 123 7.26 -7.00 -26.33
C LEU A 123 7.36 -5.65 -27.07
N ALA A 124 7.13 -5.69 -28.38
CA ALA A 124 7.01 -4.49 -29.22
C ALA A 124 5.68 -3.76 -28.96
N ASP A 125 5.66 -2.44 -29.18
CA ASP A 125 4.50 -1.60 -28.86
C ASP A 125 3.29 -1.96 -29.74
N GLY A 126 2.15 -2.30 -29.13
CA GLY A 126 0.96 -2.73 -29.88
C GLY A 126 1.02 -4.19 -30.39
N SER A 127 1.94 -5.01 -29.85
CA SER A 127 1.95 -6.45 -30.13
C SER A 127 0.67 -7.13 -29.65
N GLU A 128 0.05 -7.95 -30.50
CA GLU A 128 -1.09 -8.80 -30.15
C GLU A 128 -0.72 -9.89 -29.12
N GLU A 129 0.58 -10.20 -28.98
CA GLU A 129 1.08 -11.14 -27.98
C GLU A 129 0.84 -10.68 -26.54
N LEU A 130 0.59 -9.38 -26.31
CA LEU A 130 0.38 -8.86 -24.96
C LEU A 130 -0.79 -9.56 -24.27
N LEU A 131 -1.93 -9.69 -24.96
CA LEU A 131 -3.12 -10.33 -24.39
C LEU A 131 -2.90 -11.82 -24.15
N LEU A 132 -2.26 -12.51 -25.11
CA LEU A 132 -1.91 -13.92 -24.98
C LEU A 132 -0.95 -14.17 -23.81
N THR A 133 0.02 -13.27 -23.62
CA THR A 133 0.98 -13.34 -22.52
C THR A 133 0.28 -13.16 -21.17
N ILE A 134 -0.61 -12.15 -21.06
CA ILE A 134 -1.41 -11.93 -19.84
C ILE A 134 -2.25 -13.18 -19.53
N GLN A 135 -2.97 -13.73 -20.51
CA GLN A 135 -3.81 -14.91 -20.30
C GLN A 135 -3.00 -16.14 -19.89
N SER A 136 -1.89 -16.44 -20.57
CA SER A 136 -0.99 -17.54 -20.20
C SER A 136 -0.49 -17.41 -18.76
N TRP A 137 -0.09 -16.20 -18.37
CA TRP A 137 0.43 -15.96 -17.02
C TRP A 137 -0.65 -16.11 -15.94
N ILE A 138 -1.88 -15.71 -16.23
CA ILE A 138 -3.02 -15.95 -15.33
C ILE A 138 -3.21 -17.46 -15.11
N GLU A 139 -3.18 -18.26 -16.18
CA GLU A 139 -3.29 -19.73 -16.10
C GLU A 139 -2.12 -20.36 -15.32
N GLU A 140 -0.93 -19.77 -15.39
CA GLU A 140 0.26 -20.18 -14.64
C GLU A 140 0.26 -19.71 -13.17
N GLY A 141 -0.76 -18.96 -12.74
CA GLY A 141 -0.93 -18.53 -11.35
C GLY A 141 -0.25 -17.20 -10.99
N VAL A 142 0.00 -16.34 -11.99
CA VAL A 142 0.36 -14.93 -11.76
C VAL A 142 -0.88 -14.17 -11.30
N GLU A 143 -0.75 -13.41 -10.22
CA GLU A 143 -1.85 -12.69 -9.60
C GLU A 143 -1.76 -11.17 -9.83
N LEU A 144 -0.55 -10.66 -10.10
CA LEU A 144 -0.30 -9.26 -10.44
C LEU A 144 0.53 -9.16 -11.72
N VAL A 145 -0.03 -8.58 -12.78
CA VAL A 145 0.73 -8.25 -13.99
C VAL A 145 0.99 -6.75 -14.04
N VAL A 146 2.25 -6.35 -14.16
CA VAL A 146 2.65 -4.95 -14.31
C VAL A 146 3.34 -4.77 -15.66
N THR A 147 2.79 -3.90 -16.49
CA THR A 147 3.41 -3.50 -17.74
C THR A 147 4.09 -2.14 -17.62
N THR A 148 5.16 -1.91 -18.37
CA THR A 148 5.82 -0.61 -18.47
C THR A 148 6.05 -0.25 -19.94
N GLY A 149 5.51 0.89 -20.37
CA GLY A 149 5.62 1.38 -21.76
C GLY A 149 4.37 1.17 -22.61
N GLY A 150 4.40 1.68 -23.85
CA GLY A 150 3.28 1.63 -24.79
C GLY A 150 2.02 2.40 -24.36
N THR A 151 2.15 3.32 -23.39
CA THR A 151 1.05 4.15 -22.87
C THR A 151 1.18 5.64 -23.20
N GLY A 152 2.17 6.04 -24.00
CA GLY A 152 2.35 7.42 -24.48
C GLY A 152 1.21 7.88 -25.39
N MET A 153 1.33 9.02 -26.07
CA MET A 153 0.30 9.53 -27.01
C MET A 153 0.61 9.21 -28.49
N GLY A 154 1.64 8.42 -28.76
CA GLY A 154 2.04 8.04 -30.11
C GLY A 154 1.05 7.07 -30.77
N PRO A 155 1.07 6.96 -32.10
CA PRO A 155 0.18 6.07 -32.85
C PRO A 155 0.40 4.58 -32.56
N ARG A 156 1.53 4.24 -31.93
CA ARG A 156 1.88 2.88 -31.50
C ARG A 156 1.63 2.60 -30.03
N ASP A 157 1.28 3.61 -29.24
CA ASP A 157 0.96 3.46 -27.82
C ASP A 157 -0.45 2.89 -27.63
N LEU A 158 -0.59 1.59 -27.89
CA LEU A 158 -1.86 0.86 -27.93
C LEU A 158 -2.07 -0.02 -26.68
N THR A 159 -1.15 -0.04 -25.72
CA THR A 159 -1.21 -0.93 -24.53
C THR A 159 -2.53 -0.76 -23.79
N ILE A 160 -2.95 0.47 -23.50
CA ILE A 160 -4.19 0.75 -22.78
C ILE A 160 -5.41 0.25 -23.56
N GLN A 161 -5.51 0.62 -24.82
CA GLN A 161 -6.64 0.27 -25.69
C GLN A 161 -6.77 -1.25 -25.90
N THR A 162 -5.64 -1.96 -25.82
CA THR A 162 -5.57 -3.41 -25.97
C THR A 162 -6.01 -4.08 -24.68
N VAL A 163 -5.46 -3.67 -23.54
CA VAL A 163 -5.68 -4.29 -22.24
C VAL A 163 -7.05 -3.94 -21.64
N GLU A 164 -7.58 -2.73 -21.87
CA GLU A 164 -8.92 -2.36 -21.37
C GLU A 164 -10.06 -3.24 -21.93
N LYS A 165 -9.85 -3.88 -23.09
CA LYS A 165 -10.85 -4.77 -23.70
C LYS A 165 -11.07 -6.06 -22.92
N ILE A 166 -10.09 -6.48 -22.10
CA ILE A 166 -10.15 -7.72 -21.34
C ILE A 166 -10.44 -7.50 -19.85
N PHE A 167 -10.62 -6.25 -19.41
CA PHE A 167 -10.94 -5.96 -18.01
C PHE A 167 -12.36 -6.37 -17.66
N ASP A 168 -12.50 -7.22 -16.64
CA ASP A 168 -13.78 -7.49 -15.98
C ASP A 168 -14.26 -6.26 -15.21
N SER A 169 -13.32 -5.56 -14.58
CA SER A 169 -13.57 -4.33 -13.85
C SER A 169 -12.33 -3.43 -13.81
N LYS A 170 -12.55 -2.11 -13.77
CA LYS A 170 -11.46 -1.13 -13.58
C LYS A 170 -11.23 -0.84 -12.10
N LEU A 171 -10.00 -0.48 -11.76
CA LEU A 171 -9.62 -0.01 -10.43
C LEU A 171 -9.24 1.49 -10.47
N PRO A 172 -10.20 2.40 -10.70
CA PRO A 172 -9.92 3.82 -10.89
C PRO A 172 -9.28 4.49 -9.66
N GLY A 173 -9.50 3.97 -8.45
CA GLY A 173 -8.84 4.49 -7.24
C GLY A 173 -7.32 4.29 -7.26
N VAL A 174 -6.85 3.16 -7.80
CA VAL A 174 -5.42 2.89 -7.99
C VAL A 174 -4.86 3.78 -9.08
N GLU A 175 -5.60 3.95 -10.19
CA GLU A 175 -5.21 4.86 -11.28
C GLU A 175 -5.02 6.29 -10.76
N GLN A 176 -5.99 6.80 -9.98
CA GLN A 176 -5.95 8.14 -9.41
C GLN A 176 -4.81 8.31 -8.40
N ALA A 177 -4.54 7.32 -7.56
CA ALA A 177 -3.44 7.37 -6.59
C ALA A 177 -2.07 7.46 -7.29
N LEU A 178 -1.87 6.64 -8.34
CA LEU A 178 -0.66 6.68 -9.17
C LEU A 178 -0.49 8.04 -9.86
N HIS A 179 -1.58 8.57 -10.43
CA HIS A 179 -1.56 9.87 -11.09
C HIS A 179 -1.25 11.02 -10.13
N ALA A 180 -1.94 11.07 -8.98
CA ALA A 180 -1.78 12.13 -7.99
C ALA A 180 -0.35 12.17 -7.43
N TYR A 181 0.25 11.00 -7.23
CA TYR A 181 1.63 10.91 -6.75
C TYR A 181 2.63 11.43 -7.79
N GLY A 182 2.45 11.06 -9.07
CA GLY A 182 3.32 11.51 -10.16
C GLY A 182 3.18 13.01 -10.47
N SER A 183 1.95 13.53 -10.48
CA SER A 183 1.67 14.95 -10.78
C SER A 183 2.27 15.93 -9.78
N GLY A 184 2.47 15.50 -8.53
CA GLY A 184 3.16 16.29 -7.51
C GLY A 184 4.66 16.48 -7.78
N LYS A 185 5.28 15.67 -8.64
CA LYS A 185 6.73 15.70 -8.90
C LYS A 185 7.10 16.24 -10.27
N VAL A 186 6.38 15.81 -11.31
CA VAL A 186 6.72 16.12 -12.70
C VAL A 186 5.52 16.70 -13.42
N LYS A 187 5.69 17.91 -13.98
CA LYS A 187 4.60 18.63 -14.68
C LYS A 187 4.00 17.83 -15.84
N THR A 188 4.81 17.02 -16.53
CA THR A 188 4.36 16.20 -17.67
C THR A 188 3.60 14.94 -17.25
N ALA A 189 3.57 14.58 -15.96
CA ALA A 189 2.83 13.40 -15.48
C ALA A 189 1.32 13.52 -15.74
N MET A 190 0.79 14.73 -15.95
CA MET A 190 -0.60 14.94 -16.39
C MET A 190 -0.92 14.31 -17.76
N LEU A 191 0.09 14.08 -18.60
CA LEU A 191 -0.05 13.46 -19.93
C LEU A 191 0.13 11.95 -19.88
N SER A 192 0.54 11.40 -18.73
CA SER A 192 0.64 9.96 -18.54
C SER A 192 -0.73 9.34 -18.79
N ARG A 193 -0.78 8.31 -19.63
CA ARG A 193 -1.94 7.43 -19.68
C ARG A 193 -1.50 6.18 -18.95
N LEU A 194 -2.21 5.81 -17.90
CA LEU A 194 -2.03 4.54 -17.18
C LEU A 194 -3.41 3.95 -16.99
N THR A 195 -3.49 2.63 -16.86
CA THR A 195 -4.77 2.00 -16.54
C THR A 195 -4.55 0.81 -15.62
N VAL A 196 -5.55 0.55 -14.77
CA VAL A 196 -5.55 -0.55 -13.84
C VAL A 196 -6.91 -1.24 -13.87
N GLY A 197 -6.90 -2.56 -13.96
CA GLY A 197 -8.10 -3.37 -13.94
C GLY A 197 -7.85 -4.78 -13.43
N VAL A 198 -8.94 -5.54 -13.33
CA VAL A 198 -8.94 -6.95 -12.96
C VAL A 198 -9.32 -7.78 -14.19
N VAL A 199 -8.62 -8.88 -14.39
CA VAL A 199 -8.84 -9.89 -15.43
C VAL A 199 -8.79 -11.26 -14.78
N ASP A 200 -9.89 -12.02 -14.75
CA ASP A 200 -9.96 -13.38 -14.23
C ASP A 200 -9.34 -13.54 -12.82
N GLY A 201 -9.59 -12.56 -11.94
CA GLY A 201 -9.04 -12.55 -10.58
C GLY A 201 -7.58 -12.11 -10.46
N THR A 202 -6.98 -11.60 -11.53
CA THR A 202 -5.61 -11.05 -11.58
C THR A 202 -5.65 -9.54 -11.78
N ILE A 203 -4.84 -8.80 -11.04
CA ILE A 203 -4.72 -7.34 -11.21
C ILE A 203 -3.71 -7.05 -12.33
N VAL A 204 -4.11 -6.21 -13.28
CA VAL A 204 -3.23 -5.77 -14.38
C VAL A 204 -3.05 -4.25 -14.29
N ILE A 205 -1.79 -3.81 -14.20
CA ILE A 205 -1.39 -2.40 -14.07
C ILE A 205 -0.53 -2.01 -15.27
N CYS A 206 -0.99 -1.07 -16.08
CA CYS A 206 -0.21 -0.54 -17.20
C CYS A 206 0.43 0.81 -16.86
N LEU A 207 1.74 0.82 -16.65
CA LEU A 207 2.51 1.99 -16.25
C LEU A 207 3.23 2.66 -17.44
N PRO A 208 3.57 3.95 -17.33
CA PRO A 208 4.46 4.60 -18.28
C PRO A 208 5.86 3.96 -18.33
N GLY A 209 6.51 4.06 -19.50
CA GLY A 209 7.82 3.45 -19.75
C GLY A 209 9.01 4.10 -19.04
N SER A 210 8.83 5.27 -18.41
CA SER A 210 9.93 6.00 -17.77
C SER A 210 10.30 5.39 -16.42
N THR A 211 11.61 5.33 -16.12
CA THR A 211 12.11 4.82 -14.85
C THR A 211 11.62 5.62 -13.64
N GLY A 212 11.36 6.93 -13.81
CA GLY A 212 10.77 7.77 -12.77
C GLY A 212 9.34 7.33 -12.42
N ALA A 213 8.50 7.12 -13.44
CA ALA A 213 7.13 6.67 -13.25
C ALA A 213 7.06 5.29 -12.58
N VAL A 214 7.95 4.37 -12.97
CA VAL A 214 8.05 3.04 -12.35
C VAL A 214 8.44 3.12 -10.88
N LYS A 215 9.47 3.91 -10.53
CA LYS A 215 9.89 4.09 -9.13
C LYS A 215 8.80 4.72 -8.28
N ASP A 216 8.06 5.65 -8.86
CA ASP A 216 6.93 6.30 -8.20
C ASP A 216 5.77 5.32 -8.00
N ALA A 217 5.47 4.48 -8.99
CA ALA A 217 4.46 3.45 -8.88
C ALA A 217 4.76 2.44 -7.77
N LEU A 218 6.00 1.95 -7.66
CA LEU A 218 6.40 1.03 -6.58
C LEU A 218 6.14 1.63 -5.18
N LYS A 219 6.38 2.92 -5.00
CA LYS A 219 6.14 3.62 -3.71
C LYS A 219 4.66 3.78 -3.38
N VAL A 220 3.80 3.85 -4.39
CA VAL A 220 2.35 3.97 -4.21
C VAL A 220 1.73 2.59 -3.98
N LEU A 221 2.17 1.61 -4.77
CA LEU A 221 1.61 0.26 -4.77
C LEU A 221 2.06 -0.54 -3.54
N ILE A 222 3.32 -0.49 -3.16
CA ILE A 222 3.85 -1.35 -2.08
C ILE A 222 3.78 -0.62 -0.73
N PRO A 223 3.27 -1.25 0.35
CA PRO A 223 2.65 -2.59 0.41
C PRO A 223 1.13 -2.57 0.15
N THR A 224 0.52 -1.39 -0.05
CA THR A 224 -0.94 -1.19 -0.08
C THR A 224 -1.69 -2.12 -1.02
N ILE A 225 -1.14 -2.40 -2.21
CA ILE A 225 -1.75 -3.26 -3.22
C ILE A 225 -1.90 -4.70 -2.72
N PHE A 226 -1.08 -5.15 -1.76
CA PHE A 226 -1.15 -6.51 -1.22
C PHE A 226 -2.47 -6.77 -0.47
N HIS A 227 -3.11 -5.75 0.09
CA HIS A 227 -4.43 -5.88 0.73
C HIS A 227 -5.53 -6.33 -0.25
N SER A 228 -5.43 -5.95 -1.52
CA SER A 228 -6.47 -6.26 -2.50
C SER A 228 -6.61 -7.77 -2.74
N PHE A 229 -5.52 -8.54 -2.60
CA PHE A 229 -5.52 -9.98 -2.84
C PHE A 229 -6.26 -10.79 -1.77
N HIS A 230 -6.25 -10.36 -0.50
CA HIS A 230 -7.12 -10.97 0.52
C HIS A 230 -8.59 -10.77 0.21
N MET A 231 -8.95 -9.55 -0.20
CA MET A 231 -10.34 -9.21 -0.54
C MET A 231 -10.83 -10.01 -1.76
N MET A 232 -9.97 -10.21 -2.76
CA MET A 232 -10.29 -11.00 -3.95
C MET A 232 -10.46 -12.50 -3.64
N LYS A 233 -9.81 -13.02 -2.59
CA LYS A 233 -9.98 -14.41 -2.11
C LYS A 233 -11.20 -14.62 -1.21
N GLY A 234 -12.01 -13.58 -0.97
CA GLY A 234 -13.27 -13.69 -0.23
C GLY A 234 -13.13 -13.66 1.30
N GLU A 235 -11.96 -13.30 1.82
CA GLU A 235 -11.78 -13.07 3.25
C GLU A 235 -12.42 -11.73 3.63
N LYS A 236 -13.29 -11.74 4.66
CA LYS A 236 -14.03 -10.55 5.10
C LYS A 236 -13.07 -9.47 5.61
N HIS A 237 -13.48 -8.22 5.38
CA HIS A 237 -12.87 -6.99 5.88
C HIS A 237 -12.40 -7.05 7.33
#